data_AF-A0A0L7LU61-F1
#
_entry.id   AF-A0A0L7LU61-F1
#
_cell.length_a   1.000
_cell.length_b   1.000
_cell.length_c   1.000
_cell.angle_alpha   90.00
_cell.angle_beta   90.00
_cell.angle_gamma   90.00
#
_symmetry.space_group_name_H-M   'P 1'
#
loop_
_entity.id
_entity.type
_entity.pdbx_description
1 polymer ?
#
loop_
_entity_poly.entity_id
_entity_poly.type
_entity_poly.pdbx_seq_one_letter_code
_entity_poly.pdbx_strand_id
1 'polypeptide(L)'
;MDSVVEQINLIDFSQIFNIEDANCAADLLINKMMEIIKINTRIFRVLNSQRTIKPWITPGLLRCIRTRDRMHMHLKQNSGNLTLKTTYVRYRNFCNKLLRKVKINYEKSELEKHKHNIKKTWQTIRQITYTEKSKSNCDLLLNLKANPQLSVDHVNIFFVNVGKSLAANIKSRSDSTSQCDSLILDKLPSQVNSMGMLTTDEREVYGLTIDDKVTWRKHIETLTKRVRKFIYIFKYLREVADRKLLINIYNALCRSILAYCNVTWGGTCSTYMLQLERAQRAVLKVATFKPYRFPTADLFNECEVLTVRQMYILNIILTQHKSVDVHYNLSVGRRRKDRIAMVPKCNTTSAHRQQFFLGPFMYNKASKYIQNLVKLNKTECKNSLIKWLMTLNYKETEELLKIIK
;
A
#
# COMPACT_ATOMS: atom_id res chain seq x y z
N MET A 1 11.13 51.91 -13.79
CA MET A 1 10.87 50.53 -14.26
C MET A 1 11.46 50.36 -15.66
N ASP A 2 12.38 51.25 -16.05
CA ASP A 2 12.55 51.65 -17.44
C ASP A 2 13.90 51.21 -18.03
N SER A 3 14.91 50.88 -17.21
CA SER A 3 16.23 50.50 -17.73
C SER A 3 16.26 49.17 -18.46
N VAL A 4 15.37 48.23 -18.10
CA VAL A 4 15.27 46.92 -18.79
C VAL A 4 14.64 47.13 -20.17
N VAL A 5 13.58 47.93 -20.25
CA VAL A 5 12.86 48.19 -21.50
C VAL A 5 13.74 49.02 -22.45
N GLU A 6 14.46 50.01 -21.94
CA GLU A 6 15.45 50.78 -22.71
C GLU A 6 16.57 49.90 -23.27
N GLN A 7 17.09 48.95 -22.48
CA GLN A 7 18.14 48.05 -22.94
C GLN A 7 17.65 47.03 -23.97
N ILE A 8 16.41 46.54 -23.84
CA ILE A 8 15.80 45.66 -24.85
C ILE A 8 15.66 46.40 -26.18
N ASN A 9 15.24 47.66 -26.16
CA ASN A 9 15.06 48.46 -27.38
C ASN A 9 16.37 48.81 -28.10
N LEU A 10 17.51 48.75 -27.39
CA LEU A 10 18.85 49.02 -27.96
C LEU A 10 19.52 47.77 -28.55
N ILE A 11 18.98 46.58 -28.30
CA ILE A 11 19.63 45.32 -28.69
C ILE A 11 19.15 44.89 -30.07
N ASP A 12 20.12 44.54 -30.91
CA ASP A 12 19.85 44.02 -32.24
C ASP A 12 19.49 42.52 -32.20
N PHE A 13 18.27 42.21 -32.63
CA PHE A 13 17.72 40.85 -32.75
C PHE A 13 17.86 40.26 -34.16
N SER A 14 18.42 41.01 -35.13
CA SER A 14 18.60 40.58 -36.53
C SER A 14 19.23 39.19 -36.67
N GLN A 15 20.20 38.88 -35.80
CA GLN A 15 20.93 37.60 -35.75
C GLN A 15 20.05 36.38 -35.49
N ILE A 16 18.90 36.55 -34.85
CA ILE A 16 17.98 35.44 -34.51
C ILE A 16 17.12 35.08 -35.73
N PHE A 17 16.84 36.05 -36.61
CA PHE A 17 16.02 35.84 -37.80
C PHE A 17 16.76 35.06 -38.90
N ASN A 18 18.09 34.96 -38.84
CA ASN A 18 18.93 34.28 -39.83
C ASN A 18 19.22 32.80 -39.49
N ILE A 19 18.67 32.26 -38.41
CA ILE A 19 18.92 30.90 -37.95
C ILE A 19 17.79 29.98 -38.42
N GLU A 20 18.13 28.92 -39.16
CA GLU A 20 17.15 27.93 -39.68
C GLU A 20 16.63 26.98 -38.59
N ASP A 21 17.46 26.65 -37.58
CA ASP A 21 17.05 25.81 -36.45
C ASP A 21 16.33 26.63 -35.36
N ALA A 22 15.03 26.38 -35.23
CA ALA A 22 14.16 27.03 -34.24
C ALA A 22 14.65 26.88 -32.79
N ASN A 23 15.30 25.75 -32.44
CA ASN A 23 15.80 25.54 -31.08
C ASN A 23 17.02 26.43 -30.80
N CYS A 24 17.97 26.49 -31.74
CA CYS A 24 19.12 27.38 -31.63
C CYS A 24 18.72 28.86 -31.58
N ALA A 25 17.72 29.25 -32.38
CA ALA A 25 17.18 30.61 -32.36
C ALA A 25 16.55 30.95 -30.99
N ALA A 26 15.79 30.03 -30.40
CA ALA A 26 15.18 30.19 -29.09
C ALA A 26 16.22 30.31 -27.97
N ASP A 27 17.25 29.46 -27.97
CA ASP A 27 18.32 29.50 -26.96
C ASP A 27 19.10 30.82 -27.02
N LEU A 28 19.37 31.34 -28.23
CA LEU A 28 20.09 32.59 -28.40
C LEU A 28 19.28 33.80 -27.92
N LEU A 29 17.97 33.79 -28.15
CA LEU A 29 17.04 34.78 -27.60
C LEU A 29 16.99 34.71 -26.07
N ILE A 30 16.86 33.50 -25.49
CA ILE A 30 16.85 33.30 -24.04
C ILE A 30 18.16 33.80 -23.42
N ASN A 31 19.31 33.53 -24.04
CA ASN A 31 20.61 33.99 -23.56
C ASN A 31 20.73 35.52 -23.57
N LYS A 32 20.34 36.19 -24.67
CA LYS A 32 20.32 37.66 -24.72
C LYS A 32 19.40 38.26 -23.66
N MET A 33 18.20 37.68 -23.48
CA MET A 33 17.26 38.13 -22.45
C MET A 33 17.79 37.90 -21.03
N MET A 34 18.45 36.76 -20.78
CA MET A 34 19.07 36.47 -19.49
C MET A 34 20.20 37.44 -19.15
N GLU A 35 21.00 37.88 -20.12
CA GLU A 35 22.06 38.87 -19.90
C GLU A 35 21.49 40.22 -19.46
N ILE A 36 20.47 40.73 -20.15
CA ILE A 36 19.78 41.99 -19.80
C ILE A 36 19.19 41.91 -18.39
N ILE A 37 18.50 40.80 -18.09
CA ILE A 37 17.92 40.57 -16.77
C ILE A 37 19.03 40.53 -15.71
N LYS A 38 20.13 39.83 -15.98
CA LYS A 38 21.24 39.70 -15.04
C LYS A 38 21.86 41.05 -14.68
N ILE A 39 22.08 41.93 -15.67
CA ILE A 39 22.63 43.28 -15.48
C ILE A 39 21.71 44.13 -14.59
N ASN A 40 20.40 44.01 -14.79
CA ASN A 40 19.41 44.80 -14.05
C ASN A 40 18.99 44.15 -12.71
N THR A 41 19.41 42.91 -12.44
CA THR A 41 19.14 42.22 -11.18
C THR A 41 20.28 42.42 -10.18
N ARG A 42 19.94 42.74 -8.93
CA ARG A 42 20.89 42.76 -7.82
C ARG A 42 20.72 41.50 -6.98
N ILE A 43 21.82 40.79 -6.74
CA ILE A 43 21.85 39.64 -5.83
C ILE A 43 22.07 40.17 -4.41
N PHE A 44 21.12 39.94 -3.51
CA PHE A 44 21.28 40.23 -2.08
C PHE A 44 21.31 38.95 -1.26
N ARG A 45 22.12 38.94 -0.19
CA ARG A 45 22.12 37.84 0.78
C ARG A 45 20.90 37.97 1.69
N VAL A 46 19.93 37.07 1.54
CA VAL A 46 18.83 36.94 2.50
C VAL A 46 19.41 36.50 3.85
N LEU A 47 19.18 37.32 4.89
CA LEU A 47 19.57 37.03 6.27
C LEU A 47 18.96 35.69 6.73
N ASN A 48 19.70 34.90 7.52
CA ASN A 48 19.20 33.64 8.07
C ASN A 48 17.91 33.79 8.91
N SER A 49 17.61 34.99 9.41
CA SER A 49 16.35 35.31 10.09
C SER A 49 15.12 35.36 9.20
N GLN A 50 15.30 35.62 7.91
CA GLN A 50 14.22 35.78 6.94
C GLN A 50 14.01 34.53 6.09
N ARG A 51 14.90 33.54 6.17
CA ARG A 51 14.75 32.26 5.47
C ARG A 51 13.75 31.36 6.20
N THR A 52 12.52 31.27 5.68
CA THR A 52 11.54 30.28 6.13
C THR A 52 11.85 28.93 5.47
N ILE A 53 12.51 28.03 6.22
CA ILE A 53 12.90 26.69 5.71
C ILE A 53 11.67 25.87 5.30
N LYS A 54 10.54 26.08 5.99
CA LYS A 54 9.27 25.39 5.74
C LYS A 54 8.14 26.41 5.62
N PRO A 55 7.18 26.20 4.72
CA PRO A 55 6.11 27.17 4.44
C PRO A 55 5.23 27.49 5.67
N TRP A 56 5.16 26.59 6.65
CA TRP A 56 4.35 26.77 7.86
C TRP A 56 5.09 27.47 9.02
N ILE A 57 6.39 27.78 8.87
CA ILE A 57 7.16 28.46 9.92
C ILE A 57 6.99 29.98 9.77
N THR A 58 6.27 30.60 10.70
CA THR A 58 6.06 32.05 10.71
C THR A 58 7.20 32.78 11.43
N PRO A 59 7.42 34.09 11.15
CA PRO A 59 8.42 34.90 11.87
C PRO A 59 8.20 34.92 13.39
N GLY A 60 6.95 34.93 13.84
CA GLY A 60 6.60 34.83 15.26
C GLY A 60 7.04 33.50 15.87
N LEU A 61 6.86 32.39 15.14
CA LEU A 61 7.30 31.07 15.57
C LEU A 61 8.83 30.97 15.65
N LEU A 62 9.55 31.58 14.70
CA LEU A 62 11.00 31.70 14.76
C LEU A 62 11.46 32.46 16.01
N ARG A 63 10.77 33.53 16.39
CA ARG A 63 11.05 34.26 17.63
C ARG A 63 10.87 33.36 18.85
N CYS A 64 9.81 32.54 18.89
CA CYS A 64 9.61 31.57 19.98
C CYS A 64 10.72 30.52 20.05
N ILE A 65 11.14 29.95 18.91
CA ILE A 65 12.24 28.98 18.85
C ILE A 65 13.53 29.61 19.38
N ARG A 66 13.87 30.82 18.93
CA ARG A 66 15.08 31.54 19.37
C ARG A 66 15.06 31.87 20.86
N THR A 67 13.91 32.23 21.41
CA THR A 67 13.78 32.48 22.85
C THR A 67 13.98 31.20 23.65
N ARG A 68 13.43 30.06 23.18
CA ARG A 68 13.67 28.75 23.79
C ARG A 68 15.15 28.39 23.78
N ASP A 69 15.83 28.60 22.64
CA ASP A 69 17.24 28.25 22.49
C ASP A 69 18.14 29.16 23.34
N ARG A 70 17.81 30.46 23.45
CA ARG A 70 18.47 31.38 24.39
C ARG A 70 18.30 30.93 25.85
N MET A 71 17.10 30.54 26.27
CA MET A 71 16.86 30.02 27.62
C MET A 71 17.63 28.73 27.88
N HIS A 72 17.74 27.84 26.88
CA HIS A 72 18.56 26.63 26.99
C HIS A 72 20.04 26.95 27.18
N MET A 73 20.57 27.91 26.42
CA MET A 73 21.96 28.37 26.56
C MET A 73 22.21 29.00 27.94
N HIS A 74 21.27 29.81 28.42
CA HIS A 74 21.36 30.43 29.74
C HIS A 74 21.33 29.38 30.88
N LEU A 75 20.50 28.35 30.74
CA LEU A 75 20.48 27.21 31.67
C LEU A 75 21.79 26.41 31.63
N LYS A 76 22.41 26.25 30.45
CA LYS A 76 23.70 25.56 30.30
C LYS A 76 24.83 26.31 31.02
N GLN A 77 24.78 27.64 31.03
CA GLN A 77 25.73 28.48 31.76
C GLN A 77 25.48 28.44 33.28
N ASN A 78 24.21 28.36 33.71
CA ASN A 78 23.80 28.41 35.12
C ASN A 78 23.12 27.10 35.55
N SER A 79 23.86 25.99 35.52
CA SER A 79 23.33 24.63 35.69
C SER A 79 22.71 24.34 37.06
N GLY A 80 23.11 25.08 38.10
CA GLY A 80 22.63 24.90 39.48
C GLY A 80 21.27 25.53 39.81
N ASN A 81 20.72 26.38 38.94
CA ASN A 81 19.50 27.14 39.26
C ASN A 81 18.22 26.38 38.87
N LEU A 82 17.48 25.89 39.89
CA LEU A 82 16.24 25.13 39.70
C LEU A 82 15.09 25.97 39.10
N THR A 83 15.05 27.26 39.41
CA THR A 83 14.02 28.19 38.89
C THR A 83 14.17 28.36 37.38
N LEU A 84 15.39 28.58 36.90
CA LEU A 84 15.70 28.68 35.46
C LEU A 84 15.38 27.38 34.72
N LYS A 85 15.65 26.22 35.33
CA LYS A 85 15.30 24.92 34.75
C LYS A 85 13.78 24.78 34.59
N THR A 86 13.03 25.16 35.62
CA THR A 86 11.56 25.06 35.62
C THR A 86 10.93 25.99 34.58
N THR A 87 11.38 27.24 34.50
CA THR A 87 10.89 28.21 33.49
C THR A 87 11.23 27.76 32.07
N TYR A 88 12.44 27.27 31.84
CA TYR A 88 12.84 26.70 30.54
C TYR A 88 11.97 25.51 30.13
N VAL A 89 11.74 24.53 31.03
CA VAL A 89 10.93 23.35 30.71
C VAL A 89 9.50 23.74 30.36
N ARG A 90 8.89 24.67 31.12
CA ARG A 90 7.56 25.22 30.82
C ARG A 90 7.52 25.89 29.44
N TYR A 91 8.48 26.77 29.15
CA TYR A 91 8.54 27.47 27.86
C TYR A 91 8.83 26.52 26.69
N ARG A 92 9.73 25.54 26.86
CA ARG A 92 10.02 24.51 25.86
C ARG A 92 8.76 23.71 25.52
N ASN A 93 8.01 23.28 26.53
CA ASN A 93 6.78 22.53 26.32
C ASN A 93 5.71 23.38 25.61
N PHE A 94 5.58 24.67 25.98
CA PHE A 94 4.73 25.63 25.28
C PHE A 94 5.13 25.79 23.80
N CYS A 95 6.42 26.04 23.54
CA CYS A 95 6.95 26.20 22.18
C CYS A 95 6.74 24.94 21.34
N ASN A 96 7.00 23.74 21.90
CA ASN A 96 6.75 22.47 21.22
C ASN A 96 5.26 22.23 20.93
N LYS A 97 4.37 22.60 21.87
CA LYS A 97 2.91 22.52 21.66
C LYS A 97 2.46 23.47 20.55
N LEU A 98 2.99 24.70 20.53
CA LEU A 98 2.70 25.68 19.49
C LEU A 98 3.21 25.21 18.11
N LEU A 99 4.45 24.73 18.04
CA LEU A 99 5.05 24.16 16.83
C LEU A 99 4.18 23.05 16.24
N ARG A 100 3.76 22.11 17.09
CA ARG A 100 2.88 21.01 16.69
C ARG A 100 1.54 21.52 16.18
N LYS A 101 0.90 22.46 16.89
CA LYS A 101 -0.40 23.03 16.50
C LYS A 101 -0.33 23.72 15.14
N VAL A 102 0.68 24.56 14.91
CA VAL A 102 0.87 25.28 13.64
C VAL A 102 1.11 24.30 12.49
N LYS A 103 1.96 23.29 12.69
CA LYS A 103 2.22 22.25 11.68
C LYS A 103 0.94 21.49 11.29
N ILE A 104 0.18 21.03 12.29
CA ILE A 104 -1.08 20.29 12.06
C ILE A 104 -2.08 21.16 11.30
N ASN A 105 -2.24 22.43 11.69
CA ASN A 105 -3.15 23.34 11.01
C ASN A 105 -2.77 23.56 9.55
N TYR A 106 -1.47 23.71 9.27
CA TYR A 106 -0.98 23.84 7.91
C TYR A 106 -1.27 22.58 7.09
N GLU A 107 -0.87 21.40 7.57
CA GLU A 107 -1.07 20.14 6.86
C GLU A 107 -2.57 19.82 6.65
N LYS A 108 -3.43 20.19 7.61
CA LYS A 108 -4.88 20.08 7.46
C LYS A 108 -5.39 20.98 6.33
N SER A 109 -4.93 22.23 6.25
CA SER A 109 -5.31 23.13 5.16
C SER A 109 -4.81 22.65 3.79
N GLU A 110 -3.63 22.03 3.72
CA GLU A 110 -3.11 21.41 2.49
C GLU A 110 -3.95 20.20 2.07
N LEU A 111 -4.40 19.36 3.01
CA LEU A 111 -5.29 18.24 2.69
C LEU A 111 -6.65 18.72 2.17
N GLU A 112 -7.22 19.79 2.74
CA GLU A 112 -8.48 20.36 2.27
C GLU A 112 -8.35 20.97 0.87
N LYS A 113 -7.26 21.70 0.60
CA LYS A 113 -6.98 22.24 -0.75
C LYS A 113 -6.92 21.16 -1.84
N HIS A 114 -6.52 19.94 -1.47
CA HIS A 114 -6.34 18.84 -2.42
C HIS A 114 -7.42 17.75 -2.34
N LYS A 115 -8.49 17.98 -1.58
CA LYS A 115 -9.57 17.01 -1.33
C LYS A 115 -10.15 16.38 -2.60
N HIS A 116 -10.29 17.15 -3.67
CA HIS A 116 -10.84 16.70 -4.96
C HIS A 116 -9.78 16.03 -5.87
N ASN A 117 -8.49 16.26 -5.62
CA ASN A 117 -7.41 15.69 -6.43
C ASN A 117 -6.74 14.53 -5.68
N ILE A 118 -7.14 13.31 -6.04
CA ILE A 118 -6.68 12.06 -5.40
C ILE A 118 -5.14 11.90 -5.49
N LYS A 119 -4.53 12.27 -6.62
CA LYS A 119 -3.08 12.12 -6.81
C LYS A 119 -2.31 13.07 -5.90
N LYS A 120 -2.73 14.33 -5.81
CA LYS A 120 -2.10 15.33 -4.94
C LYS A 120 -2.34 15.03 -3.47
N THR A 121 -3.53 14.58 -3.06
CA THR A 121 -3.79 14.14 -1.67
C THR A 121 -2.89 12.97 -1.27
N TRP A 122 -2.69 11.99 -2.15
CA TRP A 122 -1.75 10.90 -1.85
C TRP A 122 -0.29 11.35 -1.80
N GLN A 123 0.10 12.34 -2.60
CA GLN A 123 1.43 12.95 -2.53
C GLN A 123 1.64 13.69 -1.20
N THR A 124 0.68 14.50 -0.76
CA THR A 124 0.76 15.20 0.53
C THR A 124 0.77 14.22 1.70
N ILE A 125 -0.06 13.17 1.66
CA ILE A 125 -0.02 12.11 2.69
C ILE A 125 1.38 11.49 2.77
N ARG A 126 2.01 11.14 1.64
CA ARG A 126 3.36 10.55 1.63
C ARG A 126 4.42 11.51 2.18
N GLN A 127 4.33 12.79 1.85
CA GLN A 127 5.23 13.82 2.40
C GLN A 127 5.05 13.95 3.91
N ILE A 128 3.81 13.90 4.39
CA ILE A 128 3.47 13.96 5.82
C ILE A 128 4.00 12.72 6.56
N THR A 129 3.82 11.53 5.98
CA THR A 129 4.19 10.25 6.61
C THR A 129 5.63 9.84 6.35
N TYR A 130 6.43 10.69 5.69
CA TYR A 130 7.82 10.43 5.29
C TYR A 130 8.01 9.08 4.60
N THR A 131 6.99 8.65 3.86
CA THR A 131 6.99 7.37 3.14
C THR A 131 7.49 7.63 1.73
N GLU A 132 8.74 8.05 1.64
CA GLU A 132 9.39 8.18 0.34
C GLU A 132 9.55 6.78 -0.26
N LYS A 133 9.29 6.67 -1.56
CA LYS A 133 9.78 5.51 -2.29
C LYS A 133 11.30 5.61 -2.20
N SER A 134 11.96 4.57 -1.69
CA SER A 134 13.36 4.36 -2.06
C SER A 134 13.39 4.46 -3.59
N LYS A 135 14.09 5.45 -4.14
CA LYS A 135 14.37 5.44 -5.56
C LYS A 135 15.19 4.16 -5.76
N SER A 136 14.58 3.13 -6.31
CA SER A 136 15.36 2.09 -6.96
C SER A 136 16.11 2.83 -8.05
N ASN A 137 17.43 2.97 -7.89
CA ASN A 137 18.27 3.58 -8.92
C ASN A 137 18.04 2.79 -10.21
N CYS A 138 17.24 3.34 -11.12
CA CYS A 138 17.10 2.80 -12.47
C CYS A 138 18.41 2.99 -13.25
N ASP A 139 19.33 3.81 -12.72
CA ASP A 139 20.69 4.01 -13.21
C ASP A 139 21.51 2.71 -13.25
N LEU A 140 21.12 1.67 -12.52
CA LEU A 140 21.76 0.36 -12.63
C LEU A 140 21.68 -0.20 -14.07
N LEU A 141 20.57 0.06 -14.78
CA LEU A 141 20.40 -0.35 -16.17
C LEU A 141 21.17 0.55 -17.14
N LEU A 142 21.39 1.82 -16.79
CA LEU A 142 22.14 2.77 -17.62
C LEU A 142 23.65 2.61 -17.47
N ASN A 143 24.12 2.12 -16.31
CA ASN A 143 25.53 1.92 -15.98
C ASN A 143 26.05 0.49 -16.28
N LEU A 144 25.33 -0.34 -17.05
CA LEU A 144 25.79 -1.69 -17.40
C LEU A 144 27.06 -1.66 -18.26
N LYS A 145 27.21 -0.64 -19.11
CA LYS A 145 28.36 -0.41 -19.99
C LYS A 145 28.82 1.05 -19.94
N ALA A 146 30.00 1.32 -20.51
CA ALA A 146 30.65 2.63 -20.50
C ALA A 146 29.80 3.76 -21.11
N ASN A 147 28.96 3.44 -22.11
CA ASN A 147 28.05 4.38 -22.74
C ASN A 147 26.59 4.00 -22.45
N PRO A 148 25.72 4.96 -22.07
CA PRO A 148 24.29 4.70 -21.81
C PRO A 148 23.58 4.02 -22.98
N GLN A 149 23.94 4.36 -24.22
CA GLN A 149 23.36 3.78 -25.43
C GLN A 149 23.71 2.29 -25.59
N LEU A 150 24.96 1.91 -25.30
CA LEU A 150 25.40 0.51 -25.32
C LEU A 150 24.73 -0.32 -24.21
N SER A 151 24.46 0.30 -23.06
CA SER A 151 23.70 -0.33 -21.98
C SER A 151 22.26 -0.63 -22.41
N VAL A 152 21.61 0.31 -23.09
CA VAL A 152 20.24 0.15 -23.63
C VAL A 152 20.20 -0.91 -24.73
N ASP A 153 21.16 -0.91 -25.65
CA ASP A 153 21.22 -1.92 -26.72
C ASP A 153 21.44 -3.33 -26.15
N HIS A 154 22.28 -3.47 -25.13
CA HIS A 154 22.49 -4.74 -24.45
C HIS A 154 21.19 -5.26 -23.78
N VAL A 155 20.43 -4.38 -23.14
CA VAL A 155 19.13 -4.71 -22.55
C VAL A 155 18.13 -5.13 -23.64
N ASN A 156 18.07 -4.40 -24.75
CA ASN A 156 17.19 -4.72 -25.87
C ASN A 156 17.53 -6.09 -26.48
N ILE A 157 18.82 -6.37 -26.74
CA ILE A 157 19.29 -7.66 -27.26
C ILE A 157 18.90 -8.80 -26.31
N PHE A 158 19.05 -8.60 -25.00
CA PHE A 158 18.68 -9.61 -24.00
C PHE A 158 17.17 -9.91 -24.05
N PHE A 159 16.31 -8.90 -24.02
CA PHE A 159 14.86 -9.12 -23.98
C PHE A 159 14.27 -9.62 -25.31
N VAL A 160 14.87 -9.27 -26.46
CA VAL A 160 14.48 -9.83 -27.76
C VAL A 160 14.83 -11.32 -27.85
N ASN A 161 15.96 -11.73 -27.25
CA ASN A 161 16.47 -13.10 -27.38
C ASN A 161 16.09 -14.04 -26.23
N VAL A 162 15.64 -13.53 -25.08
CA VAL A 162 15.22 -14.33 -23.91
C VAL A 162 14.16 -15.38 -24.27
N GLY A 163 13.19 -15.04 -25.12
CA GLY A 163 12.16 -16.00 -25.54
C GLY A 163 12.75 -17.13 -26.39
N LYS A 164 13.68 -16.80 -27.29
CA LYS A 164 14.34 -17.79 -28.17
C LYS A 164 15.26 -18.71 -27.36
N SER A 165 16.04 -18.17 -26.41
CA SER A 165 16.97 -18.94 -25.59
C SER A 165 16.24 -19.86 -24.60
N LEU A 166 15.15 -19.41 -23.97
CA LEU A 166 14.31 -20.28 -23.13
C LEU A 166 13.68 -21.41 -23.96
N ALA A 167 13.13 -21.10 -25.13
CA ALA A 167 12.50 -22.11 -25.98
C ALA A 167 13.49 -23.17 -26.46
N ALA A 168 14.73 -22.77 -26.80
CA ALA A 168 15.79 -23.69 -27.17
C ALA A 168 16.22 -24.60 -25.99
N ASN A 169 16.38 -24.03 -24.80
CA ASN A 169 16.74 -24.79 -23.58
C ASN A 169 15.66 -25.78 -23.13
N ILE A 170 14.39 -25.53 -23.44
CA ILE A 170 13.30 -26.46 -23.14
C ILE A 170 13.34 -27.65 -24.11
N LYS A 171 13.63 -27.40 -25.41
CA LYS A 171 13.75 -28.44 -26.44
C LYS A 171 14.98 -29.32 -26.26
N SER A 172 16.13 -28.75 -25.92
CA SER A 172 17.34 -29.54 -25.66
C SER A 172 17.20 -30.48 -24.46
N ARG A 173 16.24 -30.22 -23.57
CA ARG A 173 15.97 -31.05 -22.38
C ARG A 173 15.03 -32.23 -22.66
N SER A 174 14.18 -32.14 -23.69
CA SER A 174 13.42 -33.30 -24.18
C SER A 174 14.31 -34.29 -24.91
N ASP A 175 15.34 -33.81 -25.61
CA ASP A 175 16.22 -34.64 -26.43
C ASP A 175 17.26 -35.41 -25.60
N SER A 176 17.57 -34.96 -24.38
CA SER A 176 18.42 -35.71 -23.44
C SER A 176 17.72 -36.88 -22.74
N THR A 177 16.42 -37.07 -22.95
CA THR A 177 15.63 -38.17 -22.33
C THR A 177 15.26 -39.26 -23.35
N SER A 178 15.86 -39.28 -24.54
CA SER A 178 15.70 -40.37 -25.51
C SER A 178 16.70 -41.51 -25.28
N GLN A 179 16.78 -42.00 -24.03
CA GLN A 179 17.47 -43.25 -23.71
C GLN A 179 16.73 -44.03 -22.62
N CYS A 180 15.39 -44.01 -22.66
CA CYS A 180 14.56 -44.94 -21.90
C CYS A 180 13.12 -44.98 -22.45
N ASP A 181 12.98 -45.21 -23.75
CA ASP A 181 11.70 -45.61 -24.35
C ASP A 181 11.87 -46.93 -25.09
N SER A 182 11.87 -48.02 -24.33
CA SER A 182 11.29 -49.27 -24.79
C SER A 182 10.61 -49.92 -23.60
N LEU A 183 9.33 -50.22 -23.75
CA LEU A 183 8.42 -50.82 -22.76
C LEU A 183 7.67 -49.81 -21.87
N ILE A 184 6.65 -49.17 -22.45
CA ILE A 184 5.22 -49.27 -22.04
C ILE A 184 4.47 -48.24 -22.90
N LEU A 185 4.05 -48.69 -24.09
CA LEU A 185 2.98 -48.07 -24.85
C LEU A 185 1.73 -48.88 -24.51
N ASP A 186 0.87 -48.35 -23.65
CA ASP A 186 -0.60 -48.45 -23.72
C ASP A 186 -1.23 -48.17 -22.35
N LYS A 187 -1.62 -46.91 -22.18
CA LYS A 187 -2.85 -46.40 -21.54
C LYS A 187 -2.58 -45.02 -20.92
N LEU A 188 -2.88 -43.98 -21.68
CA LEU A 188 -3.45 -42.77 -21.10
C LEU A 188 -4.84 -43.13 -20.54
N PRO A 189 -5.21 -42.61 -19.36
CA PRO A 189 -5.73 -41.26 -19.35
C PRO A 189 -5.29 -40.40 -18.16
N SER A 190 -5.13 -39.10 -18.45
CA SER A 190 -5.42 -37.92 -17.60
C SER A 190 -4.89 -37.85 -16.15
N GLN A 191 -4.15 -36.75 -15.91
CA GLN A 191 -3.71 -36.18 -14.63
C GLN A 191 -2.55 -36.86 -13.90
N VAL A 192 -1.36 -36.25 -14.01
CA VAL A 192 -0.68 -35.70 -12.83
C VAL A 192 0.03 -34.41 -13.25
N ASN A 193 -0.58 -33.25 -12.99
CA ASN A 193 0.19 -32.02 -12.82
C ASN A 193 1.02 -32.20 -11.54
N SER A 194 2.17 -32.86 -11.67
CA SER A 194 3.10 -33.04 -10.55
C SER A 194 3.69 -31.67 -10.22
N MET A 195 3.19 -31.07 -9.15
CA MET A 195 3.77 -29.85 -8.58
C MET A 195 5.10 -30.22 -7.94
N GLY A 196 6.18 -30.11 -8.70
CA GLY A 196 7.52 -30.12 -8.15
C GLY A 196 7.73 -28.85 -7.31
N MET A 197 7.69 -28.98 -5.99
CA MET A 197 8.15 -27.91 -5.10
C MET A 197 9.67 -27.88 -5.14
N LEU A 198 10.23 -26.84 -5.76
CA LEU A 198 11.65 -26.54 -5.69
C LEU A 198 11.92 -25.78 -4.38
N THR A 199 13.06 -26.06 -3.74
CA THR A 199 13.55 -25.30 -2.59
C THR A 199 13.81 -23.86 -3.04
N THR A 200 12.94 -22.95 -2.60
CA THR A 200 12.96 -21.54 -3.02
C THR A 200 13.61 -20.68 -1.95
N ASP A 201 14.37 -19.65 -2.34
CA ASP A 201 14.97 -18.69 -1.40
C ASP A 201 13.90 -17.89 -0.64
N GLU A 202 14.21 -17.46 0.60
CA GLU A 202 13.32 -16.63 1.45
C GLU A 202 12.85 -15.33 0.76
N ARG A 203 13.55 -14.91 -0.31
CA ARG A 203 13.25 -13.70 -1.08
C ARG A 203 12.37 -13.95 -2.32
N GLU A 204 12.30 -15.16 -2.87
CA GLU A 204 11.62 -15.42 -4.15
C GLU A 204 10.08 -15.52 -4.03
N VAL A 205 9.55 -15.96 -2.89
CA VAL A 205 8.10 -15.94 -2.60
C VAL A 205 7.75 -14.61 -1.93
N TYR A 206 7.79 -13.51 -2.69
CA TYR A 206 7.85 -12.09 -2.24
C TYR A 206 6.76 -11.55 -1.26
N GLY A 207 5.96 -12.39 -0.61
CA GLY A 207 5.12 -11.98 0.53
C GLY A 207 4.56 -13.10 1.42
N LEU A 208 4.84 -14.38 1.15
CA LEU A 208 4.29 -15.52 1.87
C LEU A 208 5.42 -16.38 2.43
N THR A 209 5.40 -16.64 3.74
CA THR A 209 6.35 -17.53 4.41
C THR A 209 5.62 -18.82 4.72
N ILE A 210 5.93 -19.89 3.98
CA ILE A 210 5.33 -21.19 4.18
C ILE A 210 6.18 -21.96 5.19
N ASP A 211 5.58 -22.37 6.29
CA ASP A 211 6.23 -23.25 7.28
C ASP A 211 6.10 -24.71 6.82
N ASP A 212 7.03 -25.59 7.23
CA ASP A 212 7.04 -27.04 6.84
C ASP A 212 5.72 -27.76 7.14
N LYS A 213 5.00 -27.30 8.18
CA LYS A 213 3.70 -27.84 8.60
C LYS A 213 2.50 -27.05 8.05
N VAL A 214 2.74 -26.08 7.18
CA VAL A 214 1.74 -25.18 6.57
C VAL A 214 0.80 -24.55 7.62
N THR A 215 1.36 -24.23 8.79
CA THR A 215 0.61 -23.62 9.90
C THR A 215 0.47 -22.10 9.76
N TRP A 216 1.28 -21.50 8.86
CA TRP A 216 1.36 -20.06 8.58
C TRP A 216 1.71 -19.21 9.81
N ARG A 217 2.35 -19.80 10.82
CA ARG A 217 2.66 -19.11 12.07
C ARG A 217 3.64 -17.98 11.82
N LYS A 218 4.79 -18.27 11.21
CA LYS A 218 5.83 -17.25 10.95
C LYS A 218 5.30 -16.14 10.03
N HIS A 219 4.46 -16.52 9.06
CA HIS A 219 3.80 -15.57 8.18
C HIS A 219 2.89 -14.60 8.96
N ILE A 220 1.99 -15.12 9.80
CA ILE A 220 1.06 -14.29 10.58
C ILE A 220 1.80 -13.41 11.59
N GLU A 221 2.86 -13.91 12.23
CA GLU A 221 3.69 -13.11 13.14
C GLU A 221 4.35 -11.93 12.40
N THR A 222 4.92 -12.19 11.22
CA THR A 222 5.53 -11.17 10.36
C THR A 222 4.50 -10.14 9.89
N LEU A 223 3.33 -10.61 9.45
CA LEU A 223 2.25 -9.77 8.97
C LEU A 223 1.65 -8.91 10.10
N THR A 224 1.51 -9.47 11.30
CA THR A 224 1.10 -8.75 12.51
C THR A 224 2.09 -7.64 12.85
N LYS A 225 3.40 -7.91 12.80
CA LYS A 225 4.45 -6.89 13.01
C LYS A 225 4.33 -5.76 11.97
N ARG A 226 4.12 -6.10 10.69
CA ARG A 226 3.92 -5.10 9.62
C ARG A 226 2.68 -4.24 9.87
N VAL A 227 1.54 -4.84 10.22
CA VAL A 227 0.31 -4.11 10.52
C VAL A 227 0.49 -3.15 11.69
N ARG A 228 1.17 -3.59 12.76
CA ARG A 228 1.43 -2.74 13.94
C ARG A 228 2.29 -1.51 13.63
N LYS A 229 3.19 -1.56 12.64
CA LYS A 229 3.98 -0.38 12.23
C LYS A 229 3.09 0.78 11.75
N PHE A 230 1.91 0.50 11.19
CA PHE A 230 0.98 1.56 10.77
C PHE A 230 0.39 2.35 11.94
N ILE A 231 0.44 1.85 13.18
CA ILE A 231 -0.03 2.58 14.36
C ILE A 231 0.64 3.96 14.46
N TYR A 232 1.93 4.06 14.17
CA TYR A 232 2.66 5.33 14.22
C TYR A 232 2.20 6.32 13.15
N ILE A 233 1.93 5.80 11.94
CA ILE A 233 1.39 6.57 10.81
C ILE A 233 0.00 7.12 11.17
N PHE A 234 -0.90 6.25 11.65
CA PHE A 234 -2.25 6.66 12.05
C PHE A 234 -2.28 7.56 13.29
N LYS A 235 -1.34 7.41 14.23
CA LYS A 235 -1.21 8.29 15.40
C LYS A 235 -0.94 9.74 14.98
N TYR A 236 -0.21 9.93 13.90
CA TYR A 236 0.03 11.24 13.30
C TYR A 236 -1.17 11.70 12.47
N LEU A 237 -1.57 10.89 11.49
CA LEU A 237 -2.60 11.27 10.51
C LEU A 237 -3.95 11.59 11.14
N ARG A 238 -4.32 10.94 12.25
CA ARG A 238 -5.59 11.21 12.95
C ARG A 238 -5.76 12.66 13.42
N GLU A 239 -4.67 13.40 13.62
CA GLU A 239 -4.73 14.80 14.04
C GLU A 239 -4.92 15.76 12.86
N VAL A 240 -4.67 15.29 11.64
CA VAL A 240 -4.59 16.10 10.43
C VAL A 240 -5.71 15.78 9.43
N ALA A 241 -6.08 14.51 9.29
CA ALA A 241 -7.00 14.01 8.27
C ALA A 241 -8.42 13.75 8.81
N ASP A 242 -9.41 13.93 7.93
CA ASP A 242 -10.81 13.60 8.20
C ASP A 242 -11.02 12.10 8.41
N ARG A 243 -12.07 11.72 9.16
CA ARG A 243 -12.43 10.32 9.41
C ARG A 243 -12.56 9.49 8.14
N LYS A 244 -13.25 10.00 7.11
CA LYS A 244 -13.41 9.31 5.82
C LYS A 244 -12.06 9.07 5.14
N LEU A 245 -11.17 10.07 5.17
CA LEU A 245 -9.83 9.96 4.62
C LEU A 245 -8.98 8.94 5.39
N LEU A 246 -9.07 8.90 6.73
CA LEU A 246 -8.39 7.91 7.55
C LEU A 246 -8.82 6.47 7.21
N ILE A 247 -10.12 6.22 7.02
CA ILE A 247 -10.62 4.91 6.59
C ILE A 247 -10.13 4.55 5.19
N ASN A 248 -10.09 5.52 4.26
CA ASN A 248 -9.51 5.30 2.93
C ASN A 248 -8.02 4.96 3.00
N ILE A 249 -7.25 5.65 3.85
CA ILE A 249 -5.83 5.35 4.07
C ILE A 249 -5.67 3.95 4.70
N TYR A 250 -6.54 3.58 5.64
CA TYR A 250 -6.56 2.25 6.22
C TYR A 250 -6.81 1.17 5.16
N ASN A 251 -7.78 1.40 4.27
CA ASN A 251 -8.09 0.50 3.18
C ASN A 251 -6.92 0.35 2.18
N ALA A 252 -6.19 1.44 1.92
CA ALA A 252 -5.04 1.43 1.01
C ALA A 252 -3.78 0.77 1.62
N LEU A 253 -3.51 0.97 2.91
CA LEU A 253 -2.28 0.51 3.56
C LEU A 253 -2.44 -0.82 4.31
N CYS A 254 -3.42 -0.88 5.23
CA CYS A 254 -3.59 -2.03 6.11
C CYS A 254 -4.39 -3.13 5.43
N ARG A 255 -5.56 -2.80 4.87
CA ARG A 255 -6.46 -3.79 4.26
C ARG A 255 -5.82 -4.43 3.03
N SER A 256 -5.04 -3.70 2.24
CA SER A 256 -4.33 -4.26 1.09
C SER A 256 -3.35 -5.38 1.47
N ILE A 257 -2.59 -5.20 2.57
CA ILE A 257 -1.67 -6.22 3.09
C ILE A 257 -2.43 -7.39 3.71
N LEU A 258 -3.48 -7.12 4.47
CA LEU A 258 -4.33 -8.15 5.07
C LEU A 258 -5.11 -8.96 4.01
N ALA A 259 -5.44 -8.35 2.87
CA ALA A 259 -6.18 -9.01 1.80
C ALA A 259 -5.27 -9.84 0.88
N TYR A 260 -3.98 -9.52 0.84
CA TYR A 260 -3.01 -10.15 -0.03
C TYR A 260 -2.92 -11.65 0.27
N CYS A 261 -3.27 -12.47 -0.74
CA CYS A 261 -3.31 -13.92 -0.65
C CYS A 261 -4.08 -14.46 0.56
N ASN A 262 -5.04 -13.70 1.13
CA ASN A 262 -5.78 -14.13 2.32
C ASN A 262 -6.52 -15.46 2.10
N VAL A 263 -6.83 -15.81 0.85
CA VAL A 263 -7.48 -17.07 0.52
C VAL A 263 -6.60 -18.31 0.80
N THR A 264 -5.27 -18.15 0.89
CA THR A 264 -4.35 -19.25 1.21
C THR A 264 -4.14 -19.43 2.72
N TRP A 265 -3.83 -18.36 3.43
CA TRP A 265 -3.49 -18.40 4.87
C TRP A 265 -4.65 -18.06 5.82
N GLY A 266 -5.78 -17.57 5.30
CA GLY A 266 -6.93 -17.17 6.12
C GLY A 266 -7.65 -18.32 6.83
N GLY A 267 -7.38 -19.56 6.43
CA GLY A 267 -7.88 -20.79 7.07
C GLY A 267 -7.11 -21.21 8.34
N THR A 268 -6.25 -20.37 8.88
CA THR A 268 -5.40 -20.71 10.03
C THR A 268 -6.18 -20.90 11.33
N CYS A 269 -5.53 -21.45 12.36
CA CYS A 269 -6.20 -21.64 13.65
C CYS A 269 -6.60 -20.30 14.28
N SER A 270 -7.66 -20.37 15.10
CA SER A 270 -8.27 -19.20 15.73
C SER A 270 -7.29 -18.37 16.58
N THR A 271 -6.28 -19.02 17.18
CA THR A 271 -5.25 -18.38 17.99
C THR A 271 -4.40 -17.42 17.17
N TYR A 272 -3.88 -17.84 16.00
CA TYR A 272 -3.08 -16.97 15.13
C TYR A 272 -3.93 -15.88 14.48
N MET A 273 -5.14 -16.22 14.03
CA MET A 273 -6.08 -15.24 13.47
C MET A 273 -6.41 -14.12 14.47
N LEU A 274 -6.59 -14.46 15.75
CA LEU A 274 -6.87 -13.47 16.79
C LEU A 274 -5.71 -12.49 17.02
N GLN A 275 -4.44 -12.93 16.83
CA GLN A 275 -3.29 -12.03 16.94
C GLN A 275 -3.35 -10.92 15.90
N LEU A 276 -3.72 -11.28 14.67
CA LEU A 276 -3.80 -10.35 13.56
C LEU A 276 -4.98 -9.39 13.72
N GLU A 277 -6.14 -9.87 14.16
CA GLU A 277 -7.27 -9.00 14.46
C GLU A 277 -6.99 -8.05 15.63
N ARG A 278 -6.24 -8.48 16.65
CA ARG A 278 -5.80 -7.57 17.73
C ARG A 278 -4.97 -6.43 17.16
N ALA A 279 -4.08 -6.70 16.20
CA ALA A 279 -3.33 -5.65 15.51
C ALA A 279 -4.24 -4.76 14.65
N GLN A 280 -5.19 -5.33 13.92
CA GLN A 280 -6.20 -4.59 13.14
C GLN A 280 -6.98 -3.60 14.03
N ARG A 281 -7.51 -4.08 15.16
CA ARG A 281 -8.25 -3.27 16.14
C ARG A 281 -7.39 -2.16 16.74
N ALA A 282 -6.13 -2.45 17.06
CA ALA A 282 -5.22 -1.45 17.61
C ALA A 282 -5.00 -0.28 16.63
N VAL A 283 -4.80 -0.58 15.35
CA VAL A 283 -4.66 0.45 14.30
C VAL A 283 -5.95 1.28 14.18
N LEU A 284 -7.11 0.63 14.10
CA LEU A 284 -8.40 1.32 13.97
C LEU A 284 -8.69 2.21 15.19
N LYS A 285 -8.49 1.71 16.42
CA LYS A 285 -8.68 2.50 17.65
C LYS A 285 -7.79 3.74 17.67
N VAL A 286 -6.53 3.60 17.25
CA VAL A 286 -5.61 4.74 17.18
C VAL A 286 -6.08 5.75 16.15
N ALA A 287 -6.50 5.29 14.96
CA ALA A 287 -7.01 6.15 13.90
C ALA A 287 -8.25 6.96 14.32
N THR A 288 -9.16 6.37 15.11
CA THR A 288 -10.44 6.99 15.50
C THR A 288 -10.47 7.57 16.93
N PHE A 289 -9.30 7.78 17.56
CA PHE A 289 -9.18 8.28 18.95
C PHE A 289 -9.92 7.46 20.01
N LYS A 290 -10.15 6.16 19.77
CA LYS A 290 -10.89 5.32 20.72
C LYS A 290 -10.00 4.79 21.85
N PRO A 291 -10.54 4.62 23.07
CA PRO A 291 -9.79 4.09 24.20
C PRO A 291 -9.42 2.62 24.01
N TYR A 292 -8.46 2.14 24.79
CA TYR A 292 -7.96 0.76 24.69
C TYR A 292 -9.08 -0.30 24.86
N ARG A 293 -10.01 -0.09 25.81
CA ARG A 293 -11.12 -1.02 26.10
C ARG A 293 -12.38 -0.79 25.26
N PHE A 294 -12.31 0.03 24.20
CA PHE A 294 -13.47 0.26 23.34
C PHE A 294 -14.02 -1.05 22.74
N PRO A 295 -15.34 -1.27 22.74
CA PRO A 295 -15.98 -2.48 22.22
C PRO A 295 -15.60 -2.77 20.77
N THR A 296 -15.46 -4.05 20.44
CA THR A 296 -14.97 -4.47 19.12
C THR A 296 -16.03 -4.35 18.04
N ALA A 297 -17.28 -4.74 18.33
CA ALA A 297 -18.39 -4.67 17.36
C ALA A 297 -18.62 -3.22 16.91
N ASP A 298 -18.77 -2.30 17.88
CA ASP A 298 -18.96 -0.88 17.63
C ASP A 298 -17.80 -0.28 16.83
N LEU A 299 -16.56 -0.72 17.06
CA LEU A 299 -15.39 -0.23 16.33
C LEU A 299 -15.48 -0.52 14.83
N PHE A 300 -15.82 -1.76 14.48
CA PHE A 300 -15.90 -2.18 13.08
C PHE A 300 -17.12 -1.58 12.39
N ASN A 301 -18.24 -1.48 13.09
CA ASN A 301 -19.46 -0.84 12.59
C ASN A 301 -19.22 0.65 12.32
N GLU A 302 -18.64 1.39 13.27
CA GLU A 302 -18.28 2.79 13.06
C GLU A 302 -17.26 2.96 11.91
N CYS A 303 -16.28 2.07 11.78
CA CYS A 303 -15.27 2.22 10.73
C CYS A 303 -15.77 1.76 9.34
N GLU A 304 -16.91 1.06 9.25
CA GLU A 304 -17.39 0.37 8.06
C GLU A 304 -16.33 -0.58 7.46
N VAL A 305 -15.61 -1.29 8.35
CA VAL A 305 -14.49 -2.17 7.99
C VAL A 305 -14.79 -3.60 8.39
N LEU A 306 -14.51 -4.54 7.48
CA LEU A 306 -14.59 -5.97 7.78
C LEU A 306 -13.39 -6.44 8.64
N THR A 307 -13.65 -7.36 9.55
CA THR A 307 -12.62 -8.11 10.26
C THR A 307 -11.80 -8.96 9.29
N VAL A 308 -10.59 -9.38 9.71
CA VAL A 308 -9.76 -10.29 8.91
C VAL A 308 -10.51 -11.57 8.53
N ARG A 309 -11.27 -12.15 9.48
CA ARG A 309 -12.09 -13.35 9.23
C ARG A 309 -13.21 -13.09 8.24
N GLN A 310 -13.97 -12.02 8.40
CA GLN A 310 -15.02 -11.65 7.43
C GLN A 310 -14.41 -11.42 6.05
N MET A 311 -13.22 -10.80 5.96
CA MET A 311 -12.53 -10.61 4.70
C MET A 311 -12.06 -11.93 4.07
N TYR A 312 -11.65 -12.91 4.88
CA TYR A 312 -11.32 -14.25 4.40
C TYR A 312 -12.57 -14.93 3.81
N ILE A 313 -13.69 -14.93 4.56
CA ILE A 313 -14.97 -15.48 4.11
C ILE A 313 -15.43 -14.82 2.80
N LEU A 314 -15.38 -13.48 2.73
CA LEU A 314 -15.73 -12.73 1.53
C LEU A 314 -14.92 -13.19 0.33
N ASN A 315 -13.59 -13.28 0.48
CA ASN A 315 -12.72 -13.63 -0.64
C ASN A 315 -12.93 -15.09 -1.09
N ILE A 316 -13.15 -16.02 -0.16
CA ILE A 316 -13.47 -17.42 -0.48
C ILE A 316 -14.77 -17.53 -1.28
N ILE A 317 -15.83 -16.87 -0.82
CA ILE A 317 -17.13 -16.91 -1.51
C ILE A 317 -17.00 -16.29 -2.90
N LEU A 318 -16.27 -15.18 -3.04
CA LEU A 318 -16.02 -14.56 -4.33
C LEU A 318 -15.16 -15.41 -5.26
N THR A 319 -14.19 -16.17 -4.74
CA THR A 319 -13.43 -17.13 -5.56
C THR A 319 -14.32 -18.28 -6.02
N GLN A 320 -15.19 -18.79 -5.14
CA GLN A 320 -16.15 -19.84 -5.48
C GLN A 320 -17.19 -19.34 -6.50
N HIS A 321 -17.67 -18.12 -6.35
CA HIS A 321 -18.65 -17.53 -7.28
C HIS A 321 -18.14 -17.48 -8.72
N LYS A 322 -16.81 -17.33 -8.93
CA LYS A 322 -16.21 -17.38 -10.26
C LYS A 322 -16.17 -18.77 -10.88
N SER A 323 -16.12 -19.82 -10.05
CA SER A 323 -16.03 -21.22 -10.51
C SER A 323 -17.40 -21.90 -10.57
N VAL A 324 -18.44 -21.30 -10.00
CA VAL A 324 -19.83 -21.78 -10.07
C VAL A 324 -20.40 -21.43 -11.44
N ASP A 325 -20.59 -22.45 -12.28
CA ASP A 325 -21.32 -22.31 -13.53
C ASP A 325 -22.83 -22.16 -13.27
N VAL A 326 -23.42 -21.08 -13.77
CA VAL A 326 -24.85 -20.78 -13.64
C VAL A 326 -25.71 -21.83 -14.39
N HIS A 327 -25.18 -22.42 -15.46
CA HIS A 327 -25.91 -23.33 -16.33
C HIS A 327 -26.00 -24.77 -15.77
N TYR A 328 -25.03 -25.20 -14.94
CA TYR A 328 -24.99 -26.55 -14.37
C TYR A 328 -25.46 -26.66 -12.91
N ASN A 329 -25.47 -25.56 -12.14
CA ASN A 329 -25.76 -25.60 -10.70
C ASN A 329 -27.25 -25.44 -10.31
N LEU A 330 -28.14 -25.38 -11.30
CA LEU A 330 -29.57 -25.59 -11.10
C LEU A 330 -29.86 -27.10 -11.12
N SER A 331 -29.44 -27.84 -10.08
CA SER A 331 -29.75 -29.27 -10.04
C SER A 331 -31.28 -29.47 -10.02
N VAL A 332 -31.72 -30.26 -10.98
CA VAL A 332 -33.09 -30.55 -11.46
C VAL A 332 -33.96 -31.31 -10.43
N GLY A 333 -33.53 -31.43 -9.17
CA GLY A 333 -34.23 -32.16 -8.12
C GLY A 333 -35.06 -31.27 -7.20
N ARG A 334 -36.39 -31.44 -7.16
CA ARG A 334 -37.34 -30.69 -6.32
C ARG A 334 -37.01 -30.65 -4.81
N ARG A 335 -36.18 -31.58 -4.31
CA ARG A 335 -35.87 -31.78 -2.88
C ARG A 335 -34.62 -31.04 -2.34
N ARG A 336 -33.74 -30.48 -3.18
CA ARG A 336 -32.47 -29.85 -2.73
C ARG A 336 -32.17 -28.52 -3.42
N LYS A 337 -33.14 -27.58 -3.38
CA LYS A 337 -33.00 -26.24 -3.99
C LYS A 337 -31.91 -25.37 -3.35
N ASP A 338 -31.50 -25.68 -2.10
CA ASP A 338 -30.56 -24.85 -1.34
C ASP A 338 -29.07 -25.17 -1.59
N ARG A 339 -28.75 -26.26 -2.30
CA ARG A 339 -27.37 -26.68 -2.55
C ARG A 339 -26.98 -26.33 -3.99
N ILE A 340 -26.24 -25.25 -4.14
CA ILE A 340 -25.79 -24.75 -5.44
C ILE A 340 -24.43 -25.33 -5.80
N ALA A 341 -23.45 -25.25 -4.90
CA ALA A 341 -22.11 -25.78 -5.14
C ALA A 341 -21.96 -27.22 -4.59
N MET A 342 -21.35 -28.10 -5.37
CA MET A 342 -21.00 -29.45 -4.92
C MET A 342 -19.94 -29.39 -3.82
N VAL A 343 -20.18 -30.15 -2.75
CA VAL A 343 -19.39 -30.07 -1.53
C VAL A 343 -18.38 -31.22 -1.50
N PRO A 344 -17.06 -30.94 -1.48
CA PRO A 344 -16.03 -31.99 -1.42
C PRO A 344 -16.02 -32.69 -0.06
N LYS A 345 -15.41 -33.88 0.01
CA LYS A 345 -15.18 -34.64 1.25
C LYS A 345 -13.67 -34.75 1.49
N CYS A 346 -13.23 -34.54 2.73
CA CYS A 346 -11.84 -34.79 3.12
C CYS A 346 -11.76 -35.24 4.58
N ASN A 347 -10.70 -35.97 4.92
CA ASN A 347 -10.55 -36.60 6.24
C ASN A 347 -9.65 -35.78 7.19
N THR A 348 -8.75 -34.95 6.66
CA THR A 348 -7.76 -34.22 7.46
C THR A 348 -8.27 -32.85 7.88
N THR A 349 -8.08 -32.49 9.15
CA THR A 349 -8.49 -31.17 9.69
C THR A 349 -7.81 -29.99 8.98
N SER A 350 -6.59 -30.19 8.46
CA SER A 350 -5.87 -29.21 7.66
C SER A 350 -6.56 -28.95 6.31
N ALA A 351 -7.06 -29.98 5.63
CA ALA A 351 -7.78 -29.83 4.37
C ALA A 351 -9.14 -29.15 4.58
N HIS A 352 -9.83 -29.44 5.70
CA HIS A 352 -11.09 -28.76 6.07
C HIS A 352 -10.95 -27.23 6.17
N ARG A 353 -9.75 -26.75 6.50
CA ARG A 353 -9.45 -25.32 6.63
C ARG A 353 -9.09 -24.63 5.33
N GLN A 354 -8.74 -25.39 4.29
CA GLN A 354 -8.34 -24.84 3.01
C GLN A 354 -9.53 -24.27 2.24
N GLN A 355 -9.27 -23.23 1.43
CA GLN A 355 -10.26 -22.55 0.62
C GLN A 355 -11.08 -23.48 -0.29
N PHE A 356 -10.45 -24.50 -0.87
CA PHE A 356 -11.10 -25.40 -1.81
C PHE A 356 -12.19 -26.21 -1.14
N PHE A 357 -11.95 -26.63 0.10
CA PHE A 357 -12.94 -27.34 0.88
C PHE A 357 -14.00 -26.37 1.41
N LEU A 358 -13.60 -25.27 2.04
CA LEU A 358 -14.50 -24.35 2.73
C LEU A 358 -15.41 -23.55 1.78
N GLY A 359 -14.94 -23.29 0.56
CA GLY A 359 -15.62 -22.46 -0.44
C GLY A 359 -17.04 -22.89 -0.77
N PRO A 360 -17.26 -24.13 -1.24
CA PRO A 360 -18.60 -24.64 -1.52
C PRO A 360 -19.55 -24.62 -0.31
N PHE A 361 -19.07 -24.95 0.89
CA PHE A 361 -19.91 -24.89 2.11
C PHE A 361 -20.35 -23.46 2.41
N MET A 362 -19.41 -22.51 2.35
CA MET A 362 -19.68 -21.10 2.63
C MET A 362 -20.60 -20.49 1.58
N TYR A 363 -20.40 -20.84 0.32
CA TYR A 363 -21.24 -20.37 -0.78
C TYR A 363 -22.70 -20.84 -0.61
N ASN A 364 -22.89 -22.12 -0.25
CA ASN A 364 -24.22 -22.66 0.03
C ASN A 364 -24.86 -22.02 1.27
N LYS A 365 -24.09 -21.80 2.36
CA LYS A 365 -24.59 -21.06 3.54
C LYS A 365 -25.00 -19.64 3.16
N ALA A 366 -24.17 -18.91 2.42
CA ALA A 366 -24.43 -17.54 2.00
C ALA A 366 -25.65 -17.42 1.09
N SER A 367 -25.87 -18.38 0.19
CA SER A 367 -27.03 -18.37 -0.70
C SER A 367 -28.37 -18.60 0.01
N LYS A 368 -28.37 -19.09 1.26
CA LYS A 368 -29.60 -19.15 2.08
C LYS A 368 -30.02 -17.76 2.56
N TYR A 369 -29.06 -16.88 2.81
CA TYR A 369 -29.32 -15.52 3.28
C TYR A 369 -29.48 -14.53 2.13
N ILE A 370 -28.70 -14.70 1.05
CA ILE A 370 -28.73 -13.83 -0.11
C ILE A 370 -29.49 -14.52 -1.24
N GLN A 371 -30.70 -14.06 -1.51
CA GLN A 371 -31.53 -14.57 -2.60
C GLN A 371 -30.84 -14.36 -3.96
N ASN A 372 -30.92 -15.38 -4.83
CA ASN A 372 -30.39 -15.34 -6.19
C ASN A 372 -28.89 -15.01 -6.31
N LEU A 373 -28.07 -15.35 -5.31
CA LEU A 373 -26.60 -15.11 -5.29
C LEU A 373 -25.89 -15.54 -6.58
N VAL A 374 -26.36 -16.63 -7.20
CA VAL A 374 -25.80 -17.22 -8.44
C VAL A 374 -25.95 -16.32 -9.66
N LYS A 375 -27.03 -15.53 -9.72
CA LYS A 375 -27.35 -14.67 -10.88
C LYS A 375 -26.76 -13.27 -10.75
N LEU A 376 -26.22 -12.91 -9.58
CA LEU A 376 -25.68 -11.58 -9.35
C LEU A 376 -24.36 -11.39 -10.09
N ASN A 377 -24.12 -10.17 -10.57
CA ASN A 377 -22.81 -9.80 -11.07
C ASN A 377 -21.77 -9.84 -9.94
N LYS A 378 -20.49 -10.04 -10.28
CA LYS A 378 -19.39 -10.11 -9.29
C LYS A 378 -19.35 -8.90 -8.33
N THR A 379 -19.65 -7.71 -8.83
CA THR A 379 -19.68 -6.45 -8.04
C THR A 379 -20.87 -6.40 -7.09
N GLU A 380 -22.06 -6.77 -7.58
CA GLU A 380 -23.29 -6.85 -6.80
C GLU A 380 -23.17 -7.94 -5.71
N CYS A 381 -22.68 -9.13 -6.09
CA CYS A 381 -22.37 -10.22 -5.17
C CYS A 381 -21.44 -9.76 -4.06
N LYS A 382 -20.33 -9.08 -4.40
CA LYS A 382 -19.42 -8.49 -3.42
C LYS A 382 -20.12 -7.50 -2.48
N ASN A 383 -20.93 -6.59 -3.00
CA ASN A 383 -21.60 -5.58 -2.19
C ASN A 383 -22.65 -6.20 -1.25
N SER A 384 -23.44 -7.16 -1.74
CA SER A 384 -24.42 -7.91 -0.94
C SER A 384 -23.73 -8.73 0.15
N LEU A 385 -22.62 -9.39 -0.17
CA LEU A 385 -21.82 -10.13 0.81
C LEU A 385 -21.22 -9.21 1.86
N ILE A 386 -20.70 -8.04 1.49
CA ILE A 386 -20.18 -7.07 2.47
C ILE A 386 -21.30 -6.65 3.42
N LYS A 387 -22.49 -6.32 2.91
CA LYS A 387 -23.65 -5.94 3.74
C LYS A 387 -24.02 -7.05 4.72
N TRP A 388 -24.13 -8.29 4.24
CA TRP A 388 -24.44 -9.46 5.07
C TRP A 388 -23.35 -9.74 6.11
N LEU A 389 -22.07 -9.67 5.73
CA LEU A 389 -20.98 -9.93 6.67
C LEU A 389 -20.90 -8.87 7.78
N MET A 390 -21.25 -7.62 7.49
CA MET A 390 -21.30 -6.54 8.48
C MET A 390 -22.40 -6.72 9.52
N THR A 391 -23.47 -7.46 9.21
CA THR A 391 -24.53 -7.75 10.20
C THR A 391 -24.14 -8.87 11.17
N LEU A 392 -23.09 -9.63 10.89
CA LEU A 392 -22.71 -10.80 11.69
C LEU A 392 -21.87 -10.43 12.91
N ASN A 393 -22.19 -11.05 14.04
CA ASN A 393 -21.40 -10.97 15.25
C ASN A 393 -20.15 -11.87 15.19
N TYR A 394 -19.18 -11.62 16.09
CA TYR A 394 -17.95 -12.43 16.15
C TYR A 394 -18.22 -13.94 16.29
N LYS A 395 -19.16 -14.33 17.17
CA LYS A 395 -19.52 -15.74 17.38
C LYS A 395 -20.09 -16.38 16.12
N GLU A 396 -21.03 -15.69 15.47
CA GLU A 396 -21.65 -16.13 14.21
C GLU A 396 -20.60 -16.29 13.09
N THR A 397 -19.65 -15.36 12.98
CA THR A 397 -18.56 -15.49 12.00
C THR A 397 -17.65 -16.69 12.27
N GLU A 398 -17.46 -17.08 13.54
CA GLU A 398 -16.70 -18.27 13.91
C GLU A 398 -17.49 -19.57 13.65
N GLU A 399 -18.80 -19.56 13.90
CA GLU A 399 -19.69 -20.67 13.55
C GLU A 399 -19.79 -20.92 12.05
N LEU A 400 -19.71 -19.86 11.23
CA LEU A 400 -19.62 -20.02 9.78
C LEU A 400 -18.40 -20.86 9.39
N LEU A 401 -17.23 -20.57 10.00
CA LEU A 401 -15.95 -21.26 9.75
C LEU A 401 -15.91 -22.69 10.30
N LYS A 402 -16.78 -23.04 11.25
CA LYS A 402 -16.92 -24.42 11.72
C LYS A 402 -17.69 -25.23 10.69
N ILE A 403 -17.05 -26.28 10.19
CA ILE A 403 -17.70 -27.33 9.41
C ILE A 403 -18.37 -28.25 10.42
N ILE A 404 -19.70 -28.24 10.44
CA ILE A 404 -20.49 -29.21 11.22
C ILE A 404 -20.21 -30.57 10.60
N LYS A 405 -19.68 -31.50 11.40
CA LYS A 405 -19.46 -32.89 11.01
C LYS A 405 -20.77 -33.63 10.95
#